data_AF-A0A9D4TUG1-F1
#
_entry.id   AF-A0A9D4TUG1-F1
#
_cell.length_a   1.000
_cell.length_b   1.000
_cell.length_c   1.000
_cell.angle_alpha   90.00
_cell.angle_beta   90.00
_cell.angle_gamma   90.00
#
_symmetry.space_group_name_H-M   'P 1'
#
loop_
_entity.id
_entity.type
_entity.pdbx_description
1 polymer ?
#
loop_
_entity_poly.entity_id
_entity_poly.type
_entity_poly.pdbx_seq_one_letter_code
_entity_poly.pdbx_strand_id
1 'polypeptide(L)'
;MEPSTEASEGGGEFGAHELMEGVYASESTLHSSVAFLRSTLAGLGFCQDLNLMSSEPADVVSTCNTIYGLLLQHQKDCKFREQLKQDMHRLRLDMGVADKERGRLETRLAAKEREIGGLSNKAKATSDQHTEQLQAAKKEAEELQKKVVGCERRIVQMQHEIKRKEKEYERLQERLGNYLADRKRSEKAALDMAGKLTQQLQADQPGGRGARGGTSAALRSDEGLKAVVAAYEAKQVDLGKENRDLKAALASLQAEYKEALNRQVRRQADDASSSAAAAAADEAFLQSVPTMSEEELRSELAARAKKLQRRTAGLASLTAQPSDFTTAGEQRLFGDLQTMQSVIGDQERLLTAVLASLRASRQAKESQNQADMRRLAQQYQAQLAAAEGEIQRAKATQAEAVQSEVDALQEQLAEVKGVLQQRAEAEVAAVRAEGQAAAAELRAQLGAAQAAEQQATARAAAAATAAEREAGERQRLAGEREAELAGLAAQQDAAAAAQQRFELLKKHYEALLRQYAPGIGSGIFLERAISRKASELTELEMREAAAARADSISAAVF
;
A
#
# COMPACT_ATOMS: atom_id res chain seq x y z
N MET A 1 21.52 44.61 7.32
CA MET A 1 20.61 45.74 7.09
C MET A 1 19.60 45.72 8.22
N GLU A 2 19.80 46.69 9.10
CA GLU A 2 18.88 47.36 10.01
C GLU A 2 17.90 46.63 10.94
N PRO A 3 17.62 47.26 12.10
CA PRO A 3 17.06 46.68 13.30
C PRO A 3 15.65 47.23 13.59
N SER A 4 15.22 47.10 14.84
CA SER A 4 14.14 47.84 15.49
C SER A 4 12.75 47.20 15.45
N THR A 5 12.29 46.79 16.63
CA THR A 5 11.00 47.29 17.15
C THR A 5 11.02 47.17 18.67
N GLU A 6 11.08 48.34 19.29
CA GLU A 6 10.73 48.59 20.68
C GLU A 6 9.25 48.24 20.88
N ALA A 7 8.94 47.47 21.91
CA ALA A 7 7.62 47.42 22.50
C ALA A 7 7.79 47.54 24.01
N SER A 8 7.38 48.72 24.47
CA SER A 8 7.19 49.15 25.85
C SER A 8 6.29 48.19 26.63
N GLU A 9 6.81 47.60 27.71
CA GLU A 9 6.01 47.18 28.85
C GLU A 9 6.61 47.77 30.14
N GLY A 10 5.94 48.81 30.65
CA GLY A 10 6.13 49.25 32.01
C GLY A 10 5.55 48.19 32.97
N GLY A 11 6.42 47.61 33.77
CA GLY A 11 6.07 46.79 34.92
C GLY A 11 7.08 47.12 36.01
N GLY A 12 6.61 47.77 37.08
CA GLY A 12 7.46 48.34 38.12
C GLY A 12 8.48 47.35 38.66
N GLU A 13 9.76 47.71 38.51
CA GLU A 13 10.86 47.16 39.29
C GLU A 13 10.66 47.51 40.77
N PHE A 14 9.82 46.74 41.48
CA PHE A 14 10.08 46.48 42.89
C PHE A 14 11.19 45.44 42.94
N GLY A 15 12.40 45.91 42.62
CA GLY A 15 13.62 45.18 42.88
C GLY A 15 13.63 44.82 44.36
N ALA A 16 13.61 43.52 44.64
CA ALA A 16 13.98 42.98 45.93
C ALA A 16 15.37 43.54 46.26
N HIS A 17 15.41 44.55 47.12
CA HIS A 17 16.65 44.93 47.79
C HIS A 17 17.09 43.69 48.55
N GLU A 18 18.13 43.03 48.02
CA GLU A 18 18.96 42.12 48.80
C GLU A 18 19.20 42.78 50.15
N LEU A 19 18.88 42.06 51.22
CA LEU A 19 19.19 42.45 52.58
C LEU A 19 20.71 42.58 52.68
N MET A 20 21.21 43.77 52.38
CA MET A 20 22.54 44.22 52.72
C MET A 20 22.71 43.96 54.22
N GLU A 21 23.71 43.18 54.60
CA GLU A 21 24.21 43.15 55.97
C GLU A 21 24.68 44.58 56.33
N GLY A 22 23.77 45.36 56.88
CA GLY A 22 23.96 46.76 57.20
C GLY A 22 22.89 47.23 58.19
N VAL A 23 23.28 48.13 59.09
CA VAL A 23 22.40 48.64 60.15
C VAL A 23 21.25 49.42 59.52
N TYR A 24 20.03 48.86 59.57
CA TYR A 24 18.82 49.42 58.98
C TYR A 24 18.39 50.79 59.57
N ALA A 25 18.81 51.11 60.79
CA ALA A 25 18.47 52.38 61.45
C ALA A 25 19.71 53.03 62.10
N SER A 26 19.94 54.31 61.78
CA SER A 26 20.95 55.19 62.40
C SER A 26 20.28 56.37 63.10
N GLU A 27 21.01 57.10 63.96
CA GLU A 27 20.45 58.24 64.70
C GLU A 27 19.81 59.32 63.81
N SER A 28 20.35 59.53 62.59
CA SER A 28 19.81 60.48 61.63
C SER A 28 18.59 59.98 60.85
N THR A 29 18.38 58.65 60.80
CA THR A 29 17.30 58.01 60.01
C THR A 29 16.20 57.42 60.88
N LEU A 30 16.34 57.46 62.21
CA LEU A 30 15.45 56.81 63.17
C LEU A 30 13.97 57.19 62.96
N HIS A 31 13.66 58.47 62.78
CA HIS A 31 12.27 58.92 62.63
C HIS A 31 11.62 58.38 61.34
N SER A 32 12.36 58.41 60.23
CA SER A 32 11.91 57.83 58.95
C SER A 32 11.81 56.30 59.00
N SER A 33 12.76 55.60 59.64
CA SER A 33 12.74 54.14 59.76
C SER A 33 11.59 53.66 60.66
N VAL A 34 11.30 54.36 61.76
CA VAL A 34 10.14 54.07 62.61
C VAL A 34 8.82 54.31 61.88
N ALA A 35 8.69 55.41 61.13
CA ALA A 35 7.49 55.69 60.34
C ALA A 35 7.25 54.61 59.26
N PHE A 36 8.32 54.18 58.59
CA PHE A 36 8.24 53.10 57.60
C PHE A 36 7.86 51.75 58.23
N LEU A 37 8.47 51.39 59.37
CA LEU A 37 8.14 50.15 60.08
C LEU A 37 6.68 50.14 60.54
N ARG A 38 6.20 51.24 61.12
CA ARG A 38 4.78 51.38 61.51
C ARG A 38 3.84 51.18 60.33
N SER A 39 4.12 51.83 59.20
CA SER A 39 3.33 51.68 57.96
C SER A 39 3.36 50.25 57.42
N THR A 40 4.54 49.63 57.41
CA THR A 40 4.74 48.27 56.89
C THR A 40 4.07 47.22 57.77
N LEU A 41 4.22 47.34 59.09
CA LEU A 41 3.56 46.46 60.06
C LEU A 41 2.05 46.59 59.97
N ALA A 42 1.53 47.82 59.88
CA ALA A 42 0.11 48.05 59.66
C ALA A 42 -0.38 47.42 58.34
N GLY A 43 0.38 47.55 57.26
CA GLY A 43 0.07 46.94 55.96
C GLY A 43 0.09 45.41 55.99
N LEU A 44 0.92 44.81 56.85
CA LEU A 44 0.98 43.37 57.09
C LEU A 44 -0.03 42.89 58.17
N GLY A 45 -0.82 43.79 58.75
CA GLY A 45 -1.84 43.48 59.76
C GLY A 45 -1.31 43.33 61.20
N PHE A 46 -0.10 43.80 61.48
CA PHE A 46 0.55 43.77 62.79
C PHE A 46 0.41 45.09 63.56
N CYS A 47 0.62 45.06 64.87
CA CYS A 47 0.54 46.24 65.73
C CYS A 47 1.70 47.22 65.47
N GLN A 48 1.39 48.52 65.46
CA GLN A 48 2.33 49.58 65.07
C GLN A 48 3.32 49.95 66.17
N ASP A 49 2.94 49.78 67.43
CA ASP A 49 3.74 50.14 68.59
C ASP A 49 4.32 48.88 69.24
N LEU A 50 5.62 48.67 69.04
CA LEU A 50 6.37 47.59 69.68
C LEU A 50 7.13 48.15 70.89
N ASN A 51 6.64 47.86 72.09
CA ASN A 51 7.30 48.23 73.34
C ASN A 51 7.26 47.11 74.37
N LEU A 52 8.34 46.33 74.41
CA LEU A 52 8.51 45.24 75.39
C LEU A 52 8.76 45.74 76.82
N MET A 53 9.09 47.03 76.98
CA MET A 53 9.41 47.65 78.26
C MET A 53 8.29 48.59 78.74
N SER A 54 7.09 48.52 78.13
CA SER A 54 5.92 49.30 78.58
C SER A 54 5.51 48.86 79.99
N SER A 55 5.05 49.82 80.81
CA SER A 55 4.48 49.52 82.12
C SER A 55 3.08 48.89 82.00
N GLU A 56 2.45 48.98 80.83
CA GLU A 56 1.12 48.46 80.56
C GLU A 56 1.19 47.04 79.97
N PRO A 57 0.56 46.04 80.60
CA PRO A 57 0.69 44.64 80.16
C PRO A 57 0.06 44.39 78.78
N ALA A 58 -0.93 45.18 78.36
CA ALA A 58 -1.58 45.06 77.06
C ALA A 58 -0.62 45.35 75.88
N ASP A 59 0.23 46.37 76.02
CA ASP A 59 1.24 46.73 75.02
C ASP A 59 2.32 45.66 74.87
N VAL A 60 2.76 45.09 75.99
CA VAL A 60 3.76 44.01 76.00
C VAL A 60 3.19 42.76 75.32
N VAL A 61 1.94 42.39 75.60
CA VAL A 61 1.26 41.26 74.94
C VAL A 61 1.09 41.50 73.44
N SER A 62 0.65 42.70 73.04
CA SER A 62 0.50 43.12 71.65
C SER A 62 1.84 43.03 70.89
N THR A 63 2.92 43.51 71.51
CA THR A 63 4.28 43.46 71.00
C THR A 63 4.78 42.02 70.86
N CYS A 64 4.61 41.18 71.89
CA CYS A 64 4.99 39.77 71.86
C CYS A 64 4.24 38.97 70.79
N ASN A 65 2.92 39.18 70.64
CA ASN A 65 2.12 38.52 69.61
C ASN A 65 2.53 38.95 68.20
N THR A 66 2.87 40.23 68.03
CA THR A 66 3.40 40.75 66.76
C THR A 66 4.75 40.10 66.41
N ILE A 67 5.69 40.06 67.35
CA ILE A 67 7.00 39.41 67.16
C ILE A 67 6.83 37.91 66.88
N TYR A 68 5.98 37.23 67.62
CA TYR A 68 5.68 35.81 67.40
C TYR A 68 5.06 35.56 66.03
N GLY A 69 4.12 36.39 65.60
CA GLY A 69 3.51 36.34 64.27
C GLY A 69 4.53 36.54 63.15
N LEU A 70 5.44 37.51 63.29
CA LEU A 70 6.54 37.74 62.34
C LEU A 70 7.51 36.56 62.27
N LEU A 71 7.88 35.97 63.40
CA LEU A 71 8.74 34.78 63.45
C LEU A 71 8.07 33.56 62.81
N LEU A 72 6.77 33.36 63.08
CA LEU A 72 6.00 32.27 62.49
C LEU A 72 5.85 32.46 60.97
N GLN A 73 5.59 33.69 60.53
CA GLN A 73 5.54 34.04 59.11
C GLN A 73 6.89 33.79 58.43
N HIS A 74 7.99 34.24 59.04
CA HIS A 74 9.34 33.98 58.54
C HIS A 74 9.64 32.48 58.41
N GLN A 75 9.26 31.68 59.41
CA GLN A 75 9.44 30.22 59.35
C GLN A 75 8.64 29.57 58.21
N LYS A 76 7.40 30.03 57.99
CA LYS A 76 6.57 29.57 56.86
C LYS A 76 7.17 29.96 55.52
N ASP A 77 7.62 31.21 55.38
CA ASP A 77 8.23 31.72 54.16
C ASP A 77 9.56 31.01 53.84
N CYS A 78 10.35 30.66 54.85
CA CYS A 78 11.56 29.86 54.68
C CYS A 78 11.22 28.45 54.18
N LYS A 79 10.25 27.76 54.80
CA LYS A 79 9.79 26.43 54.35
C LYS A 79 9.24 26.48 52.91
N PHE A 80 8.44 27.48 52.59
CA PHE A 80 7.89 27.66 51.25
C PHE A 80 9.01 27.92 50.22
N ARG A 81 9.99 28.77 50.56
CA ARG A 81 11.15 29.03 49.68
C ARG A 81 12.01 27.78 49.48
N GLU A 82 12.21 26.96 50.51
CA GLU A 82 12.93 25.69 50.39
C GLU A 82 12.18 24.69 49.50
N GLN A 83 10.86 24.54 49.68
CA GLN A 83 10.02 23.70 48.82
C GLN A 83 10.08 24.16 47.36
N LEU A 84 9.95 25.47 47.12
CA LEU A 84 10.02 26.03 45.78
C LEU A 84 11.39 25.77 45.13
N LYS A 85 12.48 25.87 45.88
CA LYS A 85 13.84 25.54 45.39
C LYS A 85 13.97 24.06 45.02
N GLN A 86 13.40 23.16 45.83
CA GLN A 86 13.39 21.72 45.56
C GLN A 86 12.57 21.40 44.30
N ASP A 87 11.38 21.98 44.14
CA ASP A 87 10.54 21.81 42.96
C ASP A 87 11.22 22.37 41.70
N MET A 88 11.85 23.55 41.79
CA MET A 88 12.63 24.12 40.68
C MET A 88 13.79 23.20 40.29
N HIS A 89 14.48 22.60 41.26
CA HIS A 89 15.55 21.65 40.98
C HIS A 89 15.02 20.39 40.30
N ARG A 90 13.90 19.83 40.79
CA ARG A 90 13.24 18.67 40.17
C ARG A 90 12.85 18.97 38.72
N LEU A 91 12.20 20.10 38.49
CA LEU A 91 11.74 20.48 37.15
C LEU A 91 12.90 20.67 36.16
N ARG A 92 14.05 21.19 36.62
CA ARG A 92 15.26 21.28 35.78
C ARG A 92 15.81 19.91 35.40
N LEU A 93 15.77 18.94 36.31
CA LEU A 93 16.19 17.57 36.02
C LEU A 93 15.24 16.91 35.01
N ASP A 94 13.93 17.06 35.22
CA ASP A 94 12.90 16.54 34.30
C ASP A 94 13.04 17.14 32.90
N MET A 95 13.26 18.46 32.82
CA MET A 95 13.55 19.15 31.56
C MET A 95 14.81 18.58 30.87
N GLY A 96 15.88 18.34 31.64
CA GLY A 96 17.11 17.74 31.10
C GLY A 96 16.94 16.30 30.59
N VAL A 97 16.02 15.52 31.18
CA VAL A 97 15.66 14.19 30.67
C VAL A 97 14.85 14.32 29.39
N ALA A 98 13.85 15.20 29.37
CA ALA A 98 13.03 15.47 28.19
C ALA A 98 13.88 15.96 27.00
N ASP A 99 14.88 16.82 27.24
CA ASP A 99 15.79 17.30 26.21
C ASP A 99 16.66 16.18 25.60
N LYS A 100 17.13 15.24 26.43
CA LYS A 100 17.88 14.08 25.94
C LYS A 100 17.02 13.16 25.08
N GLU A 101 15.77 12.92 25.50
CA GLU A 101 14.83 12.12 24.72
C GLU A 101 14.43 12.82 23.41
N ARG A 102 14.21 14.13 23.44
CA ARG A 102 14.00 14.94 22.23
C ARG A 102 15.17 14.77 21.24
N GLY A 103 16.41 14.93 21.68
CA GLY A 103 17.58 14.77 20.81
C GLY A 103 17.73 13.35 20.22
N ARG A 104 17.38 12.32 21.00
CA ARG A 104 17.34 10.93 20.51
C ARG A 104 16.28 10.74 19.43
N LEU A 105 15.08 11.30 19.63
CA LEU A 105 13.99 11.24 18.66
C LEU A 105 14.32 12.01 17.38
N GLU A 106 14.93 13.18 17.49
CA GLU A 106 15.41 13.97 16.33
C GLU A 106 16.44 13.19 15.50
N THR A 107 17.40 12.52 16.16
CA THR A 107 18.39 11.68 15.47
C THR A 107 17.72 10.50 14.74
N ARG A 108 16.73 9.86 15.37
CA ARG A 108 15.98 8.75 14.77
C ARG A 108 15.12 9.22 13.60
N LEU A 109 14.52 10.41 13.71
CA LEU A 109 13.74 11.06 12.65
C LEU A 109 14.65 11.32 11.44
N ALA A 110 15.79 11.97 11.62
CA ALA A 110 16.74 12.24 10.54
C ALA A 110 17.25 10.96 9.86
N ALA A 111 17.46 9.87 10.63
CA ALA A 111 17.80 8.57 10.06
C ALA A 111 16.67 7.99 9.19
N LYS A 112 15.41 8.09 9.66
CA LYS A 112 14.24 7.64 8.91
C LYS A 112 13.95 8.47 7.66
N GLU A 113 14.16 9.79 7.71
CA GLU A 113 14.04 10.66 6.54
C GLU A 113 15.06 10.30 5.45
N ARG A 114 16.31 9.97 5.84
CA ARG A 114 17.33 9.47 4.90
C ARG A 114 16.94 8.13 4.28
N GLU A 115 16.40 7.21 5.08
CA GLU A 115 15.92 5.90 4.60
C GLU A 115 14.76 6.07 3.61
N ILE A 116 13.79 6.94 3.92
CA ILE A 116 12.68 7.28 3.03
C ILE A 116 13.19 7.89 1.73
N GLY A 117 14.15 8.82 1.80
CA GLY A 117 14.81 9.39 0.62
C GLY A 117 15.47 8.32 -0.24
N GLY A 118 16.19 7.37 0.37
CA GLY A 118 16.81 6.24 -0.32
C GLY A 118 15.80 5.32 -1.00
N LEU A 119 14.73 4.94 -0.30
CA LEU A 119 13.65 4.10 -0.85
C LEU A 119 12.90 4.80 -1.98
N SER A 120 12.62 6.09 -1.84
CA SER A 120 11.97 6.91 -2.88
C SER A 120 12.81 6.97 -4.16
N ASN A 121 14.12 7.18 -4.04
CA ASN A 121 15.02 7.18 -5.20
C ASN A 121 15.10 5.80 -5.87
N LYS A 122 15.12 4.71 -5.09
CA LYS A 122 15.08 3.35 -5.62
C LYS A 122 13.76 3.05 -6.35
N ALA A 123 12.64 3.51 -5.81
CA ALA A 123 11.32 3.38 -6.43
C ALA A 123 11.25 4.16 -7.76
N LYS A 124 11.81 5.37 -7.83
CA LYS A 124 11.92 6.13 -9.07
C LYS A 124 12.78 5.42 -10.11
N ALA A 125 13.98 4.97 -9.73
CA ALA A 125 14.87 4.26 -10.66
C ALA A 125 14.25 2.97 -11.23
N THR A 126 13.55 2.19 -10.41
CA THR A 126 12.83 0.99 -10.86
C THR A 126 11.64 1.33 -11.76
N SER A 127 10.87 2.37 -11.43
CA SER A 127 9.81 2.89 -12.29
C SER A 127 10.36 3.31 -13.66
N ASP A 128 11.45 4.08 -13.70
CA ASP A 128 12.07 4.54 -14.94
C ASP A 128 12.53 3.33 -15.77
N GLN A 129 13.20 2.35 -15.16
CA GLN A 129 13.60 1.10 -15.81
C GLN A 129 12.40 0.34 -16.41
N HIS A 130 11.28 0.25 -15.69
CA HIS A 130 10.06 -0.37 -16.21
C HIS A 130 9.45 0.41 -17.38
N THR A 131 9.50 1.75 -17.34
CA THR A 131 9.04 2.56 -18.47
C THR A 131 9.90 2.36 -19.71
N GLU A 132 11.23 2.24 -19.55
CA GLU A 132 12.15 1.93 -20.66
C GLU A 132 11.89 0.55 -21.25
N GLN A 133 11.73 -0.48 -20.39
CA GLN A 133 11.38 -1.83 -20.83
C GLN A 133 10.05 -1.85 -21.59
N LEU A 134 9.05 -1.10 -21.12
CA LEU A 134 7.76 -0.98 -21.79
C LEU A 134 7.89 -0.31 -23.16
N GLN A 135 8.73 0.73 -23.28
CA GLN A 135 9.00 1.37 -24.57
C GLN A 135 9.74 0.45 -25.54
N ALA A 136 10.70 -0.34 -25.07
CA ALA A 136 11.40 -1.33 -25.88
C ALA A 136 10.43 -2.41 -26.40
N ALA A 137 9.59 -2.96 -25.52
CA ALA A 137 8.57 -3.94 -25.90
C ALA A 137 7.56 -3.39 -26.91
N LYS A 138 7.15 -2.12 -26.77
CA LYS A 138 6.28 -1.45 -27.76
C LYS A 138 6.94 -1.34 -29.14
N LYS A 139 8.22 -0.95 -29.19
CA LYS A 139 8.98 -0.89 -30.46
C LYS A 139 9.07 -2.26 -31.12
N GLU A 140 9.37 -3.30 -30.35
CA GLU A 140 9.42 -4.67 -30.86
C GLU A 140 8.05 -5.13 -31.40
N ALA A 141 6.96 -4.83 -30.69
CA ALA A 141 5.61 -5.11 -31.15
C ALA A 141 5.27 -4.41 -32.48
N GLU A 142 5.65 -3.13 -32.63
CA GLU A 142 5.47 -2.38 -33.88
C GLU A 142 6.28 -2.98 -35.05
N GLU A 143 7.50 -3.45 -34.79
CA GLU A 143 8.34 -4.13 -35.79
C GLU A 143 7.74 -5.47 -36.22
N LEU A 144 7.25 -6.26 -35.26
CA LEU A 144 6.55 -7.52 -35.55
C LEU A 144 5.28 -7.26 -36.35
N GLN A 145 4.51 -6.22 -36.00
CA GLN A 145 3.32 -5.84 -36.75
C GLN A 145 3.66 -5.45 -38.21
N LYS A 146 4.74 -4.70 -38.44
CA LYS A 146 5.21 -4.40 -39.80
C LYS A 146 5.57 -5.67 -40.58
N LYS A 147 6.24 -6.64 -39.93
CA LYS A 147 6.58 -7.94 -40.55
C LYS A 147 5.32 -8.74 -40.90
N VAL A 148 4.34 -8.81 -40.01
CA VAL A 148 3.05 -9.49 -40.22
C VAL A 148 2.31 -8.89 -41.41
N VAL A 149 2.14 -7.58 -41.45
CA VAL A 149 1.50 -6.88 -42.59
C VAL A 149 2.27 -7.14 -43.90
N GLY A 150 3.61 -7.21 -43.84
CA GLY A 150 4.44 -7.59 -44.99
C GLY A 150 4.23 -9.03 -45.46
N CYS A 151 4.02 -9.98 -44.55
CA CYS A 151 3.66 -11.36 -44.87
C CYS A 151 2.26 -11.45 -45.48
N GLU A 152 1.27 -10.78 -44.89
CA GLU A 152 -0.10 -10.73 -45.41
C GLU A 152 -0.16 -10.20 -46.85
N ARG A 153 0.56 -9.10 -47.14
CA ARG A 153 0.67 -8.57 -48.51
C ARG A 153 1.25 -9.60 -49.48
N ARG A 154 2.29 -10.35 -49.08
CA ARG A 154 2.88 -11.42 -49.89
C ARG A 154 1.91 -12.58 -50.13
N ILE A 155 1.17 -13.00 -49.10
CA ILE A 155 0.13 -14.04 -49.23
C ILE A 155 -0.92 -13.61 -50.26
N VAL A 156 -1.42 -12.37 -50.18
CA VAL A 156 -2.40 -11.85 -51.14
C VAL A 156 -1.82 -11.81 -52.57
N GLN A 157 -0.56 -11.39 -52.74
CA GLN A 157 0.11 -11.42 -54.04
C GLN A 157 0.20 -12.84 -54.61
N MET A 158 0.67 -13.81 -53.82
CA MET A 158 0.72 -15.21 -54.25
C MET A 158 -0.66 -15.77 -54.57
N GLN A 159 -1.69 -15.41 -53.80
CA GLN A 159 -3.08 -15.79 -54.11
C GLN A 159 -3.55 -15.24 -55.47
N HIS A 160 -3.17 -14.00 -55.83
CA HIS A 160 -3.47 -13.45 -57.15
C HIS A 160 -2.71 -14.17 -58.27
N GLU A 161 -1.44 -14.53 -58.05
CA GLU A 161 -0.65 -15.30 -59.00
C GLU A 161 -1.21 -16.72 -59.20
N ILE A 162 -1.58 -17.40 -58.11
CA ILE A 162 -2.25 -18.71 -58.16
C ILE A 162 -3.54 -18.59 -58.98
N LYS A 163 -4.43 -17.64 -58.66
CA LYS A 163 -5.67 -17.41 -59.42
C LYS A 163 -5.42 -17.11 -60.90
N ARG A 164 -4.33 -16.40 -61.23
CA ARG A 164 -3.94 -16.16 -62.62
C ARG A 164 -3.50 -17.45 -63.31
N LYS A 165 -2.70 -18.27 -62.63
CA LYS A 165 -2.24 -19.58 -63.13
C LYS A 165 -3.37 -20.58 -63.26
N GLU A 166 -4.32 -20.60 -62.33
CA GLU A 166 -5.55 -21.40 -62.41
C GLU A 166 -6.34 -21.05 -63.68
N LYS A 167 -6.55 -19.75 -63.97
CA LYS A 167 -7.21 -19.32 -65.22
C LYS A 167 -6.42 -19.69 -66.48
N GLU A 168 -5.09 -19.60 -66.45
CA GLU A 168 -4.23 -20.04 -67.56
C GLU A 168 -4.35 -21.56 -67.78
N TYR A 169 -4.41 -22.32 -66.68
CA TYR A 169 -4.58 -23.76 -66.69
C TYR A 169 -5.95 -24.18 -67.21
N GLU A 170 -7.03 -23.52 -66.78
CA GLU A 170 -8.38 -23.71 -67.32
C GLU A 170 -8.41 -23.48 -68.83
N ARG A 171 -7.79 -22.39 -69.34
CA ARG A 171 -7.68 -22.14 -70.79
C ARG A 171 -6.88 -23.22 -71.53
N LEU A 172 -5.82 -23.73 -70.92
CA LEU A 172 -5.03 -24.83 -71.47
C LEU A 172 -5.82 -26.14 -71.50
N GLN A 173 -6.59 -26.42 -70.44
CA GLN A 173 -7.51 -27.54 -70.39
C GLN A 173 -8.60 -27.41 -71.45
N GLU A 174 -9.17 -26.22 -71.66
CA GLU A 174 -10.13 -25.96 -72.75
C GLU A 174 -9.51 -26.17 -74.13
N ARG A 175 -8.29 -25.67 -74.37
CA ARG A 175 -7.56 -25.89 -75.63
C ARG A 175 -7.27 -27.36 -75.87
N LEU A 176 -6.85 -28.09 -74.83
CA LEU A 176 -6.63 -29.53 -74.91
C LEU A 176 -7.96 -30.27 -75.13
N GLY A 177 -9.02 -29.85 -74.45
CA GLY A 177 -10.37 -30.38 -74.64
C GLY A 177 -10.86 -30.18 -76.07
N ASN A 178 -10.66 -28.99 -76.63
CA ASN A 178 -10.93 -28.68 -78.04
C ASN A 178 -10.06 -29.53 -78.97
N TYR A 179 -8.76 -29.64 -78.71
CA TYR A 179 -7.86 -30.48 -79.50
C TYR A 179 -8.27 -31.96 -79.46
N LEU A 180 -8.69 -32.47 -78.31
CA LEU A 180 -9.20 -33.83 -78.17
C LEU A 180 -10.57 -34.00 -78.82
N ALA A 181 -11.43 -32.98 -78.77
CA ALA A 181 -12.72 -32.98 -79.46
C ALA A 181 -12.54 -32.91 -80.98
N ASP A 182 -11.57 -32.14 -81.46
CA ASP A 182 -11.21 -32.03 -82.87
C ASP A 182 -10.46 -33.26 -83.34
N ARG A 183 -9.60 -33.86 -82.52
CA ARG A 183 -9.04 -35.19 -82.76
C ARG A 183 -10.15 -36.23 -82.80
N LYS A 184 -11.13 -36.18 -81.90
CA LYS A 184 -12.30 -37.08 -81.96
C LYS A 184 -13.17 -36.81 -83.17
N ARG A 185 -13.34 -35.56 -83.60
CA ARG A 185 -14.06 -35.20 -84.83
C ARG A 185 -13.28 -35.59 -86.09
N SER A 186 -11.95 -35.51 -86.05
CA SER A 186 -11.01 -35.95 -87.08
C SER A 186 -10.94 -37.48 -87.12
N GLU A 187 -10.91 -38.16 -85.98
CA GLU A 187 -11.04 -39.61 -85.87
C GLU A 187 -12.43 -40.04 -86.31
N LYS A 188 -13.49 -39.28 -85.99
CA LYS A 188 -14.84 -39.53 -86.48
C LYS A 188 -14.95 -39.26 -87.99
N ALA A 189 -14.30 -38.23 -88.52
CA ALA A 189 -14.23 -37.95 -89.96
C ALA A 189 -13.34 -38.97 -90.68
N ALA A 190 -12.28 -39.46 -90.03
CA ALA A 190 -11.43 -40.55 -90.48
C ALA A 190 -12.15 -41.90 -90.32
N LEU A 191 -13.09 -42.05 -89.39
CA LEU A 191 -14.01 -43.16 -89.20
C LEU A 191 -15.25 -43.05 -90.07
N ASP A 192 -15.57 -41.88 -90.64
CA ASP A 192 -16.58 -41.68 -91.68
C ASP A 192 -15.93 -41.84 -93.07
N MET A 193 -14.65 -41.50 -93.23
CA MET A 193 -13.80 -41.86 -94.39
C MET A 193 -13.47 -43.35 -94.37
N ALA A 194 -13.05 -43.88 -93.24
CA ALA A 194 -12.97 -45.31 -93.01
C ALA A 194 -14.36 -45.91 -93.00
N GLY A 195 -15.42 -45.21 -92.59
CA GLY A 195 -16.81 -45.67 -92.70
C GLY A 195 -17.29 -45.77 -94.14
N LYS A 196 -16.75 -44.94 -95.04
CA LYS A 196 -16.88 -45.08 -96.50
C LYS A 196 -15.98 -46.18 -97.08
N LEU A 197 -14.84 -46.48 -96.44
CA LEU A 197 -13.92 -47.60 -96.78
C LEU A 197 -14.35 -48.95 -96.13
N THR A 198 -15.16 -48.90 -95.09
CA THR A 198 -15.70 -49.98 -94.23
C THR A 198 -17.19 -50.17 -94.54
N GLN A 199 -17.80 -49.33 -95.37
CA GLN A 199 -18.95 -49.71 -96.20
C GLN A 199 -18.55 -50.67 -97.34
N GLN A 200 -17.25 -50.80 -97.63
CA GLN A 200 -16.69 -51.86 -98.47
C GLN A 200 -16.19 -53.08 -97.68
N LEU A 201 -16.08 -52.98 -96.36
CA LEU A 201 -15.71 -54.09 -95.49
C LEU A 201 -16.56 -53.99 -94.23
N GLN A 202 -17.84 -54.28 -94.42
CA GLN A 202 -18.88 -54.25 -93.40
C GLN A 202 -18.54 -55.08 -92.16
N ALA A 203 -19.06 -54.57 -91.03
CA ALA A 203 -19.40 -55.24 -89.78
C ALA A 203 -18.19 -55.60 -88.88
N ASP A 204 -17.82 -54.75 -87.93
CA ASP A 204 -18.46 -54.47 -86.61
C ASP A 204 -17.67 -55.14 -85.47
N GLN A 205 -16.58 -54.45 -85.11
CA GLN A 205 -16.21 -53.87 -83.80
C GLN A 205 -16.96 -54.30 -82.49
N PRO A 206 -16.48 -53.86 -81.30
CA PRO A 206 -15.89 -54.68 -80.23
C PRO A 206 -16.57 -54.40 -78.87
N GLY A 207 -15.90 -54.65 -77.75
CA GLY A 207 -16.37 -54.18 -76.44
C GLY A 207 -15.26 -54.04 -75.41
N GLY A 208 -14.97 -52.80 -75.01
CA GLY A 208 -14.26 -52.44 -73.78
C GLY A 208 -15.18 -51.73 -72.79
N ARG A 209 -14.69 -51.47 -71.56
CA ARG A 209 -15.13 -50.53 -70.47
C ARG A 209 -14.82 -51.17 -69.12
N GLY A 210 -14.59 -50.50 -67.99
CA GLY A 210 -14.64 -49.11 -67.51
C GLY A 210 -14.11 -49.12 -66.05
N ALA A 211 -13.48 -48.08 -65.51
CA ALA A 211 -14.04 -46.86 -64.91
C ALA A 211 -14.59 -46.99 -63.46
N ARG A 212 -14.38 -45.90 -62.68
CA ARG A 212 -14.83 -45.54 -61.29
C ARG A 212 -14.00 -46.09 -60.13
N GLY A 213 -13.70 -45.35 -59.05
CA GLY A 213 -14.07 -43.98 -58.64
C GLY A 213 -13.98 -43.85 -57.11
N GLY A 214 -13.66 -42.65 -56.58
CA GLY A 214 -14.35 -42.14 -55.38
C GLY A 214 -13.53 -41.33 -54.36
N THR A 215 -14.00 -40.08 -54.15
CA THR A 215 -14.22 -39.37 -52.85
C THR A 215 -13.06 -39.25 -51.84
N SER A 216 -12.44 -38.08 -51.63
CA SER A 216 -12.88 -36.86 -50.92
C SER A 216 -12.65 -36.85 -49.41
N ALA A 217 -12.03 -35.74 -48.98
CA ALA A 217 -12.08 -35.08 -47.68
C ALA A 217 -11.17 -35.60 -46.54
N ALA A 218 -10.17 -34.79 -46.19
CA ALA A 218 -10.08 -34.21 -44.84
C ALA A 218 -9.04 -33.06 -44.83
N LEU A 219 -9.52 -31.86 -45.16
CA LEU A 219 -8.93 -30.60 -44.72
C LEU A 219 -8.74 -30.65 -43.18
N ARG A 220 -7.50 -30.55 -42.70
CA ARG A 220 -7.09 -29.96 -41.39
C ARG A 220 -5.58 -30.09 -41.03
N SER A 221 -4.66 -30.20 -42.01
CA SER A 221 -3.19 -30.23 -41.78
C SER A 221 -2.38 -29.21 -42.60
N ASP A 222 -3.05 -28.26 -43.26
CA ASP A 222 -2.52 -27.51 -44.42
C ASP A 222 -1.60 -26.33 -44.07
N GLU A 223 -1.59 -25.83 -42.83
CA GLU A 223 -0.77 -24.64 -42.46
C GLU A 223 0.66 -25.01 -42.04
N GLY A 224 0.85 -26.11 -41.28
CA GLY A 224 2.17 -26.61 -40.89
C GLY A 224 2.94 -27.24 -42.05
N LEU A 225 2.23 -27.87 -42.99
CA LEU A 225 2.80 -28.38 -44.23
C LEU A 225 3.24 -27.23 -45.16
N LYS A 226 2.52 -26.11 -45.22
CA LYS A 226 2.94 -24.93 -46.00
C LYS A 226 4.22 -24.28 -45.48
N ALA A 227 4.45 -24.23 -44.16
CA ALA A 227 5.68 -23.66 -43.61
C ALA A 227 6.92 -24.55 -43.87
N VAL A 228 6.76 -25.87 -43.76
CA VAL A 228 7.84 -26.83 -44.11
C VAL A 228 8.07 -26.86 -45.61
N VAL A 229 7.00 -26.80 -46.42
CA VAL A 229 7.09 -26.69 -47.88
C VAL A 229 7.74 -25.37 -48.28
N ALA A 230 7.43 -24.24 -47.66
CA ALA A 230 8.08 -22.96 -47.96
C ALA A 230 9.57 -22.93 -47.59
N ALA A 231 9.97 -23.56 -46.48
CA ALA A 231 11.39 -23.70 -46.11
C ALA A 231 12.13 -24.66 -47.05
N TYR A 232 11.46 -25.74 -47.50
CA TYR A 232 11.99 -26.64 -48.52
C TYR A 232 12.05 -26.00 -49.89
N GLU A 233 11.06 -25.18 -50.27
CA GLU A 233 11.02 -24.43 -51.53
C GLU A 233 12.10 -23.35 -51.56
N ALA A 234 12.33 -22.62 -50.46
CA ALA A 234 13.44 -21.69 -50.34
C ALA A 234 14.79 -22.40 -50.48
N LYS A 235 14.98 -23.51 -49.77
CA LYS A 235 16.18 -24.34 -49.89
C LYS A 235 16.30 -24.99 -51.27
N GLN A 236 15.21 -25.32 -51.95
CA GLN A 236 15.19 -25.89 -53.31
C GLN A 236 15.49 -24.83 -54.38
N VAL A 237 15.11 -23.57 -54.15
CA VAL A 237 15.46 -22.44 -54.99
C VAL A 237 16.94 -22.09 -54.83
N ASP A 238 17.46 -22.08 -53.61
CA ASP A 238 18.88 -21.80 -53.34
C ASP A 238 19.78 -22.94 -53.80
N LEU A 239 19.40 -24.20 -53.53
CA LEU A 239 20.03 -25.36 -54.17
C LEU A 239 19.88 -25.30 -55.69
N GLY A 240 18.77 -24.79 -56.23
CA GLY A 240 18.58 -24.64 -57.68
C GLY A 240 19.44 -23.54 -58.29
N LYS A 241 19.79 -22.50 -57.52
CA LYS A 241 20.78 -21.47 -57.90
C LYS A 241 22.19 -22.04 -57.83
N GLU A 242 22.56 -22.65 -56.71
CA GLU A 242 23.85 -23.34 -56.57
C GLU A 242 24.03 -24.43 -57.63
N ASN A 243 22.98 -25.19 -57.96
CA ASN A 243 23.02 -26.20 -59.02
C ASN A 243 23.11 -25.55 -60.41
N ARG A 244 22.54 -24.35 -60.61
CA ARG A 244 22.73 -23.57 -61.84
C ARG A 244 24.14 -23.00 -61.94
N ASP A 245 24.69 -22.51 -60.85
CA ASP A 245 26.04 -21.96 -60.78
C ASP A 245 27.08 -23.08 -60.91
N LEU A 246 26.84 -24.24 -60.28
CA LEU A 246 27.62 -25.46 -60.47
C LEU A 246 27.46 -26.02 -61.87
N LYS A 247 26.26 -26.03 -62.47
CA LYS A 247 26.08 -26.40 -63.89
C LYS A 247 26.75 -25.41 -64.83
N ALA A 248 26.80 -24.13 -64.50
CA ALA A 248 27.50 -23.12 -65.29
C ALA A 248 29.02 -23.28 -65.16
N ALA A 249 29.54 -23.50 -63.96
CA ALA A 249 30.94 -23.81 -63.70
C ALA A 249 31.35 -25.13 -64.35
N LEU A 250 30.49 -26.14 -64.30
CA LEU A 250 30.70 -27.45 -64.91
C LEU A 250 30.55 -27.37 -66.43
N ALA A 251 29.66 -26.53 -66.98
CA ALA A 251 29.60 -26.24 -68.41
C ALA A 251 30.85 -25.46 -68.89
N SER A 252 31.39 -24.56 -68.05
CA SER A 252 32.65 -23.86 -68.30
C SER A 252 33.83 -24.83 -68.30
N LEU A 253 33.94 -25.68 -67.27
CA LEU A 253 34.94 -26.75 -67.20
C LEU A 253 34.76 -27.78 -68.32
N GLN A 254 33.53 -28.09 -68.71
CA GLN A 254 33.25 -28.94 -69.88
C GLN A 254 33.59 -28.25 -71.19
N ALA A 255 33.49 -26.92 -71.29
CA ALA A 255 33.93 -26.17 -72.45
C ALA A 255 35.46 -26.15 -72.54
N GLU A 256 36.15 -25.91 -71.42
CA GLU A 256 37.61 -25.99 -71.31
C GLU A 256 38.12 -27.42 -71.57
N TYR A 257 37.43 -28.43 -71.03
CA TYR A 257 37.72 -29.84 -71.27
C TYR A 257 37.41 -30.23 -72.72
N LYS A 258 36.32 -29.76 -73.32
CA LYS A 258 36.03 -29.95 -74.76
C LYS A 258 37.06 -29.24 -75.63
N GLU A 259 37.59 -28.09 -75.23
CA GLU A 259 38.69 -27.46 -75.95
C GLU A 259 40.00 -28.25 -75.81
N ALA A 260 40.32 -28.75 -74.62
CA ALA A 260 41.47 -29.63 -74.40
C ALA A 260 41.34 -30.96 -75.16
N LEU A 261 40.14 -31.54 -75.16
CA LEU A 261 39.80 -32.76 -75.87
C LEU A 261 39.76 -32.52 -77.37
N ASN A 262 39.25 -31.40 -77.87
CA ASN A 262 39.30 -31.06 -79.30
C ASN A 262 40.73 -30.80 -79.77
N ARG A 263 41.62 -30.26 -78.91
CA ARG A 263 43.07 -30.20 -79.18
C ARG A 263 43.69 -31.60 -79.23
N GLN A 264 43.22 -32.56 -78.44
CA GLN A 264 43.71 -33.94 -78.40
C GLN A 264 43.10 -34.82 -79.51
N VAL A 265 41.84 -34.60 -79.88
CA VAL A 265 41.13 -35.26 -80.97
C VAL A 265 41.62 -34.76 -82.32
N ARG A 266 41.99 -33.48 -82.47
CA ARG A 266 42.76 -33.03 -83.65
C ARG A 266 44.12 -33.73 -83.77
N ARG A 267 44.72 -34.18 -82.67
CA ARG A 267 45.97 -34.98 -82.65
C ARG A 267 45.74 -36.49 -82.86
N GLN A 268 44.52 -36.99 -82.67
CA GLN A 268 44.16 -38.41 -82.79
C GLN A 268 43.33 -38.72 -84.05
N ALA A 269 42.65 -37.73 -84.62
CA ALA A 269 41.86 -37.83 -85.85
C ALA A 269 42.73 -37.91 -87.12
N ASP A 270 44.02 -37.62 -87.02
CA ASP A 270 44.99 -37.92 -88.08
C ASP A 270 45.35 -39.43 -88.12
N ASP A 271 45.14 -40.19 -87.03
CA ASP A 271 45.68 -41.55 -86.88
C ASP A 271 44.66 -42.70 -86.96
N ALA A 272 43.35 -42.50 -86.78
CA ALA A 272 42.43 -43.64 -86.69
C ALA A 272 40.97 -43.34 -87.05
N SER A 273 40.59 -43.52 -88.33
CA SER A 273 39.20 -43.42 -88.77
C SER A 273 38.66 -44.77 -89.23
N SER A 274 37.68 -45.31 -88.47
CA SER A 274 36.35 -45.75 -88.97
C SER A 274 35.81 -47.10 -88.47
N SER A 275 36.58 -47.98 -87.82
CA SER A 275 36.05 -49.28 -87.33
C SER A 275 36.15 -49.51 -85.81
N ALA A 276 37.15 -48.94 -85.14
CA ALA A 276 37.33 -49.09 -83.68
C ALA A 276 36.36 -48.23 -82.82
N ALA A 277 35.65 -47.26 -83.42
CA ALA A 277 34.87 -46.25 -82.69
C ALA A 277 33.62 -46.82 -81.98
N ALA A 278 33.01 -47.89 -82.48
CA ALA A 278 31.84 -48.50 -81.85
C ALA A 278 32.21 -49.37 -80.64
N ALA A 279 33.32 -50.12 -80.72
CA ALA A 279 33.84 -50.91 -79.60
C ALA A 279 34.43 -50.02 -78.49
N ALA A 280 35.16 -48.95 -78.87
CA ALA A 280 35.71 -47.98 -77.93
C ALA A 280 34.61 -47.19 -77.18
N ALA A 281 33.46 -46.92 -77.80
CA ALA A 281 32.34 -46.24 -77.15
C ALA A 281 31.62 -47.11 -76.11
N ASP A 282 31.60 -48.43 -76.29
CA ASP A 282 31.05 -49.37 -75.30
C ASP A 282 32.04 -49.64 -74.16
N GLU A 283 33.33 -49.64 -74.44
CA GLU A 283 34.39 -49.76 -73.42
C GLU A 283 34.53 -48.49 -72.57
N ALA A 284 34.41 -47.30 -73.18
CA ALA A 284 34.38 -46.03 -72.47
C ALA A 284 33.19 -45.91 -71.50
N PHE A 285 32.02 -46.45 -71.87
CA PHE A 285 30.86 -46.52 -70.99
C PHE A 285 31.12 -47.43 -69.79
N LEU A 286 31.64 -48.63 -70.00
CA LEU A 286 31.92 -49.55 -68.89
C LEU A 286 32.96 -48.98 -67.90
N GLN A 287 33.93 -48.18 -68.40
CA GLN A 287 34.90 -47.48 -67.56
C GLN A 287 34.30 -46.28 -66.81
N SER A 288 33.24 -45.65 -67.31
CA SER A 288 32.56 -44.53 -66.64
C SER A 288 31.50 -44.97 -65.62
N VAL A 289 30.97 -46.19 -65.72
CA VAL A 289 29.93 -46.71 -64.80
C VAL A 289 30.25 -46.51 -63.31
N PRO A 290 31.48 -46.76 -62.80
CA PRO A 290 31.80 -46.58 -61.38
C PRO A 290 31.82 -45.12 -60.92
N THR A 291 32.05 -44.17 -61.83
CA THR A 291 32.17 -42.74 -61.51
C THR A 291 30.90 -41.95 -61.79
N MET A 292 29.91 -42.57 -62.43
CA MET A 292 28.62 -41.96 -62.74
C MET A 292 27.70 -41.89 -61.52
N SER A 293 26.92 -40.82 -61.43
CA SER A 293 25.83 -40.76 -60.47
C SER A 293 24.73 -41.76 -60.80
N GLU A 294 23.98 -42.18 -59.79
CA GLU A 294 22.86 -43.13 -59.94
C GLU A 294 21.75 -42.62 -60.89
N GLU A 295 21.67 -41.31 -61.12
CA GLU A 295 20.72 -40.69 -62.06
C GLU A 295 21.27 -40.70 -63.49
N GLU A 296 22.55 -40.36 -63.67
CA GLU A 296 23.23 -40.42 -64.96
C GLU A 296 23.26 -41.87 -65.47
N LEU A 297 23.61 -42.83 -64.62
CA LEU A 297 23.64 -44.26 -64.96
C LEU A 297 22.27 -44.76 -65.43
N ARG A 298 21.18 -44.38 -64.74
CA ARG A 298 19.81 -44.73 -65.17
C ARG A 298 19.46 -44.10 -66.52
N SER A 299 19.84 -42.85 -66.74
CA SER A 299 19.54 -42.13 -67.98
C SER A 299 20.24 -42.76 -69.19
N GLU A 300 21.51 -43.15 -69.04
CA GLU A 300 22.28 -43.80 -70.09
C GLU A 300 21.82 -45.24 -70.33
N LEU A 301 21.56 -46.01 -69.27
CA LEU A 301 21.00 -47.36 -69.40
C LEU A 301 19.61 -47.33 -70.05
N ALA A 302 18.77 -46.34 -69.77
CA ALA A 302 17.47 -46.17 -70.41
C ALA A 302 17.59 -45.79 -71.90
N ALA A 303 18.55 -44.92 -72.24
CA ALA A 303 18.84 -44.57 -73.63
C ALA A 303 19.36 -45.78 -74.42
N ARG A 304 20.27 -46.56 -73.84
CA ARG A 304 20.79 -47.82 -74.40
C ARG A 304 19.69 -48.87 -74.54
N ALA A 305 18.82 -49.03 -73.55
CA ALA A 305 17.65 -49.92 -73.62
C ALA A 305 16.70 -49.51 -74.76
N LYS A 306 16.44 -48.21 -74.95
CA LYS A 306 15.61 -47.71 -76.05
C LYS A 306 16.25 -47.91 -77.43
N LYS A 307 17.59 -47.79 -77.51
CA LYS A 307 18.36 -48.09 -78.73
C LYS A 307 18.34 -49.59 -79.05
N LEU A 308 18.45 -50.44 -78.04
CA LEU A 308 18.35 -51.89 -78.16
C LEU A 308 16.93 -52.29 -78.62
N GLN A 309 15.88 -51.79 -77.97
CA GLN A 309 14.48 -52.00 -78.35
C GLN A 309 14.18 -51.65 -79.81
N ARG A 310 14.76 -50.56 -80.33
CA ARG A 310 14.63 -50.21 -81.74
C ARG A 310 15.32 -51.21 -82.67
N ARG A 311 16.51 -51.69 -82.30
CA ARG A 311 17.23 -52.72 -83.07
C ARG A 311 16.47 -54.04 -83.05
N THR A 312 15.95 -54.45 -81.91
CA THR A 312 15.21 -55.70 -81.74
C THR A 312 13.87 -55.66 -82.46
N ALA A 313 13.15 -54.54 -82.44
CA ALA A 313 11.96 -54.33 -83.26
C ALA A 313 12.27 -54.37 -84.76
N GLY A 314 13.41 -53.81 -85.18
CA GLY A 314 13.89 -53.91 -86.56
C GLY A 314 14.23 -55.34 -86.97
N LEU A 315 14.89 -56.10 -86.09
CA LEU A 315 15.23 -57.51 -86.33
C LEU A 315 13.99 -58.42 -86.30
N ALA A 316 13.01 -58.15 -85.44
CA ALA A 316 11.76 -58.89 -85.37
C ALA A 316 10.86 -58.66 -86.61
N SER A 317 11.07 -57.58 -87.35
CA SER A 317 10.37 -57.31 -88.62
C SER A 317 10.88 -58.15 -89.80
N LEU A 318 12.04 -58.82 -89.64
CA LEU A 318 12.59 -59.73 -90.63
C LEU A 318 11.94 -61.12 -90.45
N THR A 319 10.85 -61.37 -91.18
CA THR A 319 10.16 -62.68 -91.19
C THR A 319 10.79 -63.61 -92.23
N ALA A 320 12.05 -63.99 -92.03
CA ALA A 320 12.73 -64.98 -92.86
C ALA A 320 12.54 -66.39 -92.25
N GLN A 321 12.07 -67.34 -93.06
CA GLN A 321 11.88 -68.74 -92.67
C GLN A 321 13.12 -69.56 -93.06
N PRO A 322 13.46 -70.64 -92.32
CA PRO A 322 14.58 -71.51 -92.68
C PRO A 322 14.41 -72.17 -94.07
N SER A 323 13.19 -72.23 -94.59
CA SER A 323 12.86 -72.69 -95.94
C SER A 323 13.30 -71.74 -97.07
N ASP A 324 13.60 -70.48 -96.73
CA ASP A 324 13.92 -69.45 -97.72
C ASP A 324 15.41 -69.50 -98.15
N PHE A 325 16.21 -70.37 -97.53
CA PHE A 325 17.66 -70.46 -97.71
C PHE A 325 18.06 -71.84 -98.23
N THR A 326 18.59 -71.88 -99.46
CA THR A 326 18.84 -73.14 -100.17
C THR A 326 20.31 -73.57 -100.15
N THR A 327 21.23 -72.63 -99.90
CA THR A 327 22.67 -72.93 -99.82
C THR A 327 23.16 -73.12 -98.39
N ALA A 328 24.16 -73.98 -98.20
CA ALA A 328 24.76 -74.24 -96.89
C ALA A 328 25.38 -72.98 -96.24
N GLY A 329 25.82 -72.00 -97.04
CA GLY A 329 26.31 -70.71 -96.54
C GLY A 329 25.19 -69.82 -95.99
N GLU A 330 24.05 -69.76 -96.68
CA GLU A 330 22.88 -69.00 -96.23
C GLU A 330 22.26 -69.59 -94.96
N GLN A 331 22.18 -70.92 -94.85
CA GLN A 331 21.69 -71.60 -93.65
C GLN A 331 22.58 -71.32 -92.42
N ARG A 332 23.90 -71.23 -92.61
CA ARG A 332 24.84 -70.83 -91.54
C ARG A 332 24.63 -69.38 -91.11
N LEU A 333 24.56 -68.45 -92.07
CA LEU A 333 24.29 -67.03 -91.80
C LEU A 333 22.94 -66.82 -91.10
N PHE A 334 21.92 -67.59 -91.46
CA PHE A 334 20.62 -67.56 -90.80
C PHE A 334 20.70 -68.06 -89.35
N GLY A 335 21.46 -69.14 -89.08
CA GLY A 335 21.75 -69.60 -87.72
C GLY A 335 22.48 -68.55 -86.89
N ASP A 336 23.49 -67.89 -87.48
CA ASP A 336 24.22 -66.79 -86.82
C ASP A 336 23.31 -65.58 -86.53
N LEU A 337 22.38 -65.26 -87.43
CA LEU A 337 21.37 -64.21 -87.20
C LEU A 337 20.41 -64.59 -86.07
N GLN A 338 19.94 -65.83 -85.99
CA GLN A 338 19.07 -66.29 -84.91
C GLN A 338 19.77 -66.28 -83.55
N THR A 339 21.04 -66.69 -83.49
CA THR A 339 21.82 -66.60 -82.25
C THR A 339 22.03 -65.15 -81.84
N MET A 340 22.32 -64.23 -82.77
CA MET A 340 22.41 -62.80 -82.48
C MET A 340 21.07 -62.20 -82.01
N GLN A 341 19.94 -62.62 -82.58
CA GLN A 341 18.61 -62.21 -82.10
C GLN A 341 18.34 -62.68 -80.67
N SER A 342 18.71 -63.91 -80.33
CA SER A 342 18.61 -64.44 -78.96
C SER A 342 19.46 -63.63 -77.98
N VAL A 343 20.73 -63.34 -78.32
CA VAL A 343 21.66 -62.57 -77.49
C VAL A 343 21.14 -61.15 -77.25
N ILE A 344 20.62 -60.49 -78.29
CA ILE A 344 20.02 -59.16 -78.17
C ILE A 344 18.78 -59.18 -77.26
N GLY A 345 17.93 -60.20 -77.39
CA GLY A 345 16.77 -60.38 -76.51
C GLY A 345 17.14 -60.60 -75.04
N ASP A 346 18.20 -61.36 -74.76
CA ASP A 346 18.69 -61.55 -73.40
C ASP A 346 19.34 -60.28 -72.82
N GLN A 347 20.07 -59.51 -73.64
CA GLN A 347 20.58 -58.19 -73.27
C GLN A 347 19.45 -57.20 -72.90
N GLU A 348 18.32 -57.23 -73.61
CA GLU A 348 17.15 -56.41 -73.26
C GLU A 348 16.53 -56.78 -71.93
N ARG A 349 16.39 -58.08 -71.65
CA ARG A 349 15.85 -58.57 -70.37
C ARG A 349 16.74 -58.15 -69.21
N LEU A 350 18.06 -58.31 -69.36
CA LEU A 350 19.04 -57.91 -68.34
C LEU A 350 19.01 -56.40 -68.09
N LEU A 351 19.04 -55.57 -69.14
CA LEU A 351 18.96 -54.10 -68.99
C LEU A 351 17.65 -53.67 -68.32
N THR A 352 16.53 -54.31 -68.66
CA THR A 352 15.23 -54.04 -68.05
C THR A 352 15.22 -54.40 -66.57
N ALA A 353 15.80 -55.54 -66.20
CA ALA A 353 15.92 -55.99 -64.81
C ALA A 353 16.82 -55.05 -63.98
N VAL A 354 17.95 -54.60 -64.53
CA VAL A 354 18.85 -53.64 -63.87
C VAL A 354 18.18 -52.28 -63.66
N LEU A 355 17.43 -51.78 -64.65
CA LEU A 355 16.66 -50.56 -64.47
C LEU A 355 15.55 -50.71 -63.42
N ALA A 356 14.94 -51.89 -63.29
CA ALA A 356 13.95 -52.18 -62.26
C ALA A 356 14.58 -52.24 -60.86
N SER A 357 15.72 -52.90 -60.68
CA SER A 357 16.43 -52.97 -59.40
C SER A 357 16.93 -51.60 -58.95
N LEU A 358 17.43 -50.79 -59.88
CA LEU A 358 17.80 -49.40 -59.60
C LEU A 358 16.57 -48.59 -59.14
N ARG A 359 15.41 -48.71 -59.78
CA ARG A 359 14.18 -48.01 -59.33
C ARG A 359 13.75 -48.44 -57.92
N ALA A 360 13.77 -49.75 -57.64
CA ALA A 360 13.42 -50.29 -56.33
C ALA A 360 14.38 -49.80 -55.23
N SER A 361 15.68 -49.78 -55.49
CA SER A 361 16.70 -49.26 -54.58
C SER A 361 16.48 -47.77 -54.24
N ARG A 362 16.11 -46.95 -55.23
CA ARG A 362 15.78 -45.53 -55.01
C ARG A 362 14.55 -45.36 -54.14
N GLN A 363 13.48 -46.10 -54.42
CA GLN A 363 12.26 -46.06 -53.62
C GLN A 363 12.53 -46.48 -52.17
N ALA A 364 13.38 -47.49 -51.95
CA ALA A 364 13.80 -47.90 -50.62
C ALA A 364 14.57 -46.77 -49.89
N LYS A 365 15.56 -46.15 -50.54
CA LYS A 365 16.31 -45.00 -49.99
C LYS A 365 15.41 -43.81 -49.67
N GLU A 366 14.47 -43.49 -50.56
CA GLU A 366 13.48 -42.42 -50.36
C GLU A 366 12.56 -42.72 -49.18
N SER A 367 12.09 -43.97 -49.05
CA SER A 367 11.25 -44.40 -47.92
C SER A 367 12.00 -44.33 -46.58
N GLN A 368 13.29 -44.69 -46.57
CA GLN A 368 14.15 -44.60 -45.40
C GLN A 368 14.41 -43.15 -45.01
N ASN A 369 14.75 -42.28 -45.97
CA ASN A 369 14.88 -40.84 -45.74
C ASN A 369 13.58 -40.21 -45.20
N GLN A 370 12.43 -40.63 -45.72
CA GLN A 370 11.13 -40.19 -45.21
C GLN A 370 10.88 -40.68 -43.77
N ALA A 371 11.26 -41.92 -43.44
CA ALA A 371 11.15 -42.45 -42.08
C ALA A 371 12.07 -41.70 -41.11
N ASP A 372 13.31 -41.39 -41.51
CA ASP A 372 14.26 -40.65 -40.68
C ASP A 372 13.83 -39.19 -40.49
N MET A 373 13.32 -38.53 -41.53
CA MET A 373 12.72 -37.19 -41.40
C MET A 373 11.51 -37.18 -40.45
N ARG A 374 10.67 -38.23 -40.47
CA ARG A 374 9.55 -38.37 -39.52
C ARG A 374 10.03 -38.56 -38.09
N ARG A 375 11.06 -39.39 -37.87
CA ARG A 375 11.67 -39.58 -36.55
C ARG A 375 12.25 -38.29 -36.01
N LEU A 376 12.98 -37.54 -36.84
CA LEU A 376 13.56 -36.26 -36.47
C LEU A 376 12.46 -35.24 -36.12
N ALA A 377 11.39 -35.16 -36.93
CA ALA A 377 10.25 -34.30 -36.64
C ALA A 377 9.56 -34.66 -35.32
N GLN A 378 9.37 -35.95 -35.05
CA GLN A 378 8.81 -36.45 -33.78
C GLN A 378 9.70 -36.10 -32.58
N GLN A 379 11.02 -36.21 -32.72
CA GLN A 379 11.97 -35.82 -31.68
C GLN A 379 11.91 -34.32 -31.37
N TYR A 380 11.90 -33.46 -32.40
CA TYR A 380 11.74 -32.03 -32.21
C TYR A 380 10.40 -31.68 -31.56
N GLN A 381 9.31 -32.34 -31.97
CA GLN A 381 8.00 -32.12 -31.38
C GLN A 381 7.94 -32.55 -29.91
N ALA A 382 8.58 -33.68 -29.56
CA ALA A 382 8.70 -34.13 -28.18
C ALA A 382 9.54 -33.17 -27.32
N GLN A 383 10.64 -32.63 -27.87
CA GLN A 383 11.47 -31.64 -27.18
C GLN A 383 10.70 -30.32 -26.92
N LEU A 384 9.95 -29.84 -27.90
CA LEU A 384 9.11 -28.65 -27.75
C LEU A 384 8.03 -28.87 -26.67
N ALA A 385 7.34 -30.01 -26.69
CA ALA A 385 6.35 -30.34 -25.68
C ALA A 385 6.95 -30.45 -24.26
N ALA A 386 8.17 -31.00 -24.14
CA ALA A 386 8.89 -31.05 -22.87
C ALA A 386 9.26 -29.64 -22.37
N ALA A 387 9.81 -28.79 -23.24
CA ALA A 387 10.15 -27.40 -22.91
C ALA A 387 8.92 -26.56 -22.53
N GLU A 388 7.81 -26.72 -23.24
CA GLU A 388 6.54 -26.08 -22.89
C GLU A 388 6.04 -26.54 -21.52
N GLY A 389 6.16 -27.84 -21.21
CA GLY A 389 5.84 -28.39 -19.90
C GLY A 389 6.72 -27.85 -18.77
N GLU A 390 8.02 -27.68 -19.00
CA GLU A 390 8.94 -27.05 -18.03
C GLU A 390 8.60 -25.58 -17.80
N ILE A 391 8.31 -24.81 -18.85
CA ILE A 391 7.87 -23.41 -18.74
C ILE A 391 6.56 -23.30 -17.96
N GLN A 392 5.60 -24.20 -18.20
CA GLN A 392 4.33 -24.21 -17.46
C GLN A 392 4.55 -24.54 -15.97
N ARG A 393 5.40 -25.50 -15.64
CA ARG A 393 5.76 -25.80 -14.25
C ARG A 393 6.45 -24.62 -13.58
N ALA A 394 7.40 -23.98 -14.24
CA ALA A 394 8.10 -22.80 -13.72
C ALA A 394 7.11 -21.64 -13.46
N LYS A 395 6.16 -21.40 -14.38
CA LYS A 395 5.10 -20.41 -14.19
C LYS A 395 4.18 -20.76 -13.01
N ALA A 396 3.81 -22.02 -12.85
CA ALA A 396 2.99 -22.47 -11.72
C ALA A 396 3.72 -22.25 -10.39
N THR A 397 4.98 -22.65 -10.29
CA THR A 397 5.79 -22.43 -9.06
C THR A 397 5.98 -20.94 -8.75
N GLN A 398 6.15 -20.09 -9.77
CA GLN A 398 6.27 -18.65 -9.58
C GLN A 398 4.94 -18.04 -9.12
N ALA A 399 3.81 -18.50 -9.67
CA ALA A 399 2.49 -18.06 -9.24
C ALA A 399 2.20 -18.46 -7.79
N GLU A 400 2.57 -19.68 -7.39
CA GLU A 400 2.46 -20.15 -6.00
C GLU A 400 3.33 -19.33 -5.04
N ALA A 401 4.57 -19.01 -5.43
CA ALA A 401 5.46 -18.17 -4.64
C ALA A 401 4.87 -16.75 -4.44
N VAL A 402 4.42 -16.11 -5.52
CA VAL A 402 3.78 -14.79 -5.46
C VAL A 402 2.51 -14.83 -4.61
N GLN A 403 1.70 -15.89 -4.73
CA GLN A 403 0.50 -16.04 -3.90
C GLN A 403 0.86 -16.16 -2.41
N SER A 404 1.90 -16.92 -2.07
CA SER A 404 2.37 -17.04 -0.68
C SER A 404 2.87 -15.71 -0.10
N GLU A 405 3.52 -14.88 -0.91
CA GLU A 405 3.94 -13.53 -0.50
C GLU A 405 2.74 -12.61 -0.27
N VAL A 406 1.73 -12.69 -1.14
CA VAL A 406 0.48 -11.93 -0.98
C VAL A 406 -0.26 -12.36 0.30
N ASP A 407 -0.35 -13.66 0.56
CA ASP A 407 -1.02 -14.19 1.76
C ASP A 407 -0.27 -13.74 3.03
N ALA A 408 1.06 -13.79 3.04
CA ALA A 408 1.88 -13.29 4.16
C ALA A 408 1.70 -11.78 4.39
N LEU A 409 1.62 -10.98 3.33
CA LEU A 409 1.35 -9.54 3.44
C LEU A 409 -0.07 -9.26 3.94
N GLN A 410 -1.06 -10.08 3.57
CA GLN A 410 -2.42 -9.98 4.10
C GLN A 410 -2.48 -10.29 5.59
N GLU A 411 -1.74 -11.30 6.06
CA GLU A 411 -1.62 -11.64 7.48
C GLU A 411 -0.96 -10.50 8.27
N GLN A 412 0.16 -9.97 7.79
CA GLN A 412 0.81 -8.80 8.40
C GLN A 412 -0.13 -7.58 8.44
N LEU A 413 -0.91 -7.33 7.39
CA LEU A 413 -1.88 -6.25 7.37
C LEU A 413 -3.01 -6.47 8.41
N ALA A 414 -3.45 -7.72 8.60
CA ALA A 414 -4.45 -8.07 9.60
C ALA A 414 -3.91 -7.87 11.02
N GLU A 415 -2.66 -8.26 11.28
CA GLU A 415 -1.98 -8.02 12.56
C GLU A 415 -1.86 -6.52 12.87
N VAL A 416 -1.38 -5.73 11.90
CA VAL A 416 -1.25 -4.26 12.07
C VAL A 416 -2.61 -3.62 12.31
N LYS A 417 -3.65 -4.04 11.58
CA LYS A 417 -5.03 -3.57 11.82
C LYS A 417 -5.51 -3.93 13.22
N GLY A 418 -5.24 -5.14 13.70
CA GLY A 418 -5.58 -5.58 15.06
C GLY A 418 -4.89 -4.74 16.12
N VAL A 419 -3.59 -4.48 15.98
CA VAL A 419 -2.84 -3.62 16.91
C VAL A 419 -3.37 -2.18 16.91
N LEU A 420 -3.69 -1.62 15.73
CA LEU A 420 -4.27 -0.29 15.64
C LEU A 420 -5.66 -0.20 16.26
N GLN A 421 -6.50 -1.23 16.08
CA GLN A 421 -7.81 -1.31 16.73
C GLN A 421 -7.68 -1.38 18.25
N GLN A 422 -6.80 -2.24 18.77
CA GLN A 422 -6.53 -2.32 20.21
C GLN A 422 -6.03 -1.00 20.78
N ARG A 423 -5.14 -0.30 20.06
CA ARG A 423 -4.66 1.01 20.47
C ARG A 423 -5.78 2.05 20.48
N ALA A 424 -6.62 2.08 19.45
CA ALA A 424 -7.76 2.99 19.40
C ALA A 424 -8.76 2.72 20.53
N GLU A 425 -9.06 1.45 20.83
CA GLU A 425 -9.90 1.06 21.96
C GLU A 425 -9.28 1.48 23.30
N ALA A 426 -7.97 1.30 23.47
CA ALA A 426 -7.24 1.72 24.65
C ALA A 426 -7.23 3.25 24.83
N GLU A 427 -7.02 4.02 23.76
CA GLU A 427 -7.09 5.48 23.78
C GLU A 427 -8.49 5.97 24.14
N VAL A 428 -9.54 5.38 23.56
CA VAL A 428 -10.93 5.70 23.92
C VAL A 428 -11.24 5.31 25.37
N ALA A 429 -10.74 4.18 25.85
CA ALA A 429 -10.91 3.76 27.24
C ALA A 429 -10.21 4.72 28.22
N ALA A 430 -8.99 5.17 27.89
CA ALA A 430 -8.24 6.14 28.67
C ALA A 430 -8.99 7.49 28.76
N VAL A 431 -9.46 8.01 27.63
CA VAL A 431 -10.25 9.27 27.60
C VAL A 431 -11.55 9.13 28.41
N ARG A 432 -12.23 7.98 28.35
CA ARG A 432 -13.42 7.72 29.18
C ARG A 432 -13.08 7.67 30.66
N ALA A 433 -11.96 7.05 31.04
CA ALA A 433 -11.52 6.99 32.43
C ALA A 433 -11.16 8.38 32.97
N GLU A 434 -10.44 9.19 32.21
CA GLU A 434 -10.14 10.59 32.54
C GLU A 434 -11.43 11.41 32.68
N GLY A 435 -12.38 11.26 31.75
CA GLY A 435 -13.68 11.93 31.84
C GLY A 435 -14.51 11.50 33.06
N GLN A 436 -14.46 10.21 33.43
CA GLN A 436 -15.13 9.72 34.65
C GLN A 436 -14.46 10.23 35.92
N ALA A 437 -13.13 10.30 35.97
CA ALA A 437 -12.39 10.86 37.09
C ALA A 437 -12.70 12.36 37.27
N ALA A 438 -12.65 13.14 36.20
CA ALA A 438 -13.01 14.57 36.22
C ALA A 438 -14.47 14.79 36.65
N ALA A 439 -15.40 13.94 36.18
CA ALA A 439 -16.80 14.01 36.61
C ALA A 439 -16.98 13.64 38.09
N ALA A 440 -16.21 12.70 38.62
CA ALA A 440 -16.22 12.35 40.04
C ALA A 440 -15.67 13.49 40.91
N GLU A 441 -14.59 14.13 40.48
CA GLU A 441 -14.03 15.31 41.16
C GLU A 441 -15.03 16.47 41.20
N LEU A 442 -15.67 16.79 40.07
CA LEU A 442 -16.71 17.83 40.02
C LEU A 442 -17.89 17.51 40.93
N ARG A 443 -18.33 16.25 41.00
CA ARG A 443 -19.38 15.82 41.93
C ARG A 443 -18.96 15.98 43.39
N ALA A 444 -17.70 15.64 43.72
CA ALA A 444 -17.17 15.81 45.06
C ALA A 444 -17.09 17.30 45.45
N GLN A 445 -16.65 18.17 44.54
CA GLN A 445 -16.62 19.62 44.72
C GLN A 445 -18.03 20.19 44.91
N LEU A 446 -19.01 19.77 44.09
CA LEU A 446 -20.42 20.17 44.25
C LEU A 446 -20.98 19.70 45.59
N GLY A 447 -20.71 18.46 46.01
CA GLY A 447 -21.12 17.95 47.32
C GLY A 447 -20.52 18.73 48.47
N ALA A 448 -19.24 19.09 48.39
CA ALA A 448 -18.57 19.92 49.38
C ALA A 448 -19.15 21.35 49.43
N ALA A 449 -19.44 21.95 48.27
CA ALA A 449 -20.08 23.26 48.18
C ALA A 449 -21.50 23.25 48.78
N GLN A 450 -22.30 22.23 48.47
CA GLN A 450 -23.64 22.06 49.05
C GLN A 450 -23.58 21.84 50.56
N ALA A 451 -22.62 21.06 51.06
CA ALA A 451 -22.42 20.88 52.50
C ALA A 451 -22.00 22.19 53.19
N ALA A 452 -21.14 22.98 52.55
CA ALA A 452 -20.76 24.30 53.06
C ALA A 452 -21.94 25.28 53.10
N GLU A 453 -22.80 25.26 52.08
CA GLU A 453 -24.04 26.05 52.04
C GLU A 453 -25.04 25.62 53.11
N GLN A 454 -25.23 24.31 53.32
CA GLN A 454 -26.05 23.77 54.41
C GLN A 454 -25.50 24.16 55.79
N GLN A 455 -24.18 24.14 55.97
CA GLN A 455 -23.57 24.59 57.22
C GLN A 455 -23.71 26.10 57.42
N ALA A 456 -23.58 26.91 56.36
CA ALA A 456 -23.77 28.35 56.43
C ALA A 456 -25.22 28.72 56.77
N THR A 457 -26.19 28.06 56.13
CA THR A 457 -27.62 28.24 56.42
C THR A 457 -27.97 27.77 57.84
N ALA A 458 -27.43 26.64 58.30
CA ALA A 458 -27.62 26.19 59.68
C ALA A 458 -27.01 27.16 60.70
N ARG A 459 -25.82 27.73 60.42
CA ARG A 459 -25.19 28.77 61.26
C ARG A 459 -26.02 30.04 61.28
N ALA A 460 -26.55 30.47 60.14
CA ALA A 460 -27.43 31.64 60.04
C ALA A 460 -28.74 31.43 60.82
N ALA A 461 -29.35 30.26 60.71
CA ALA A 461 -30.54 29.89 61.47
C ALA A 461 -30.25 29.86 62.99
N ALA A 462 -29.14 29.25 63.40
CA ALA A 462 -28.72 29.24 64.80
C ALA A 462 -28.48 30.66 65.34
N ALA A 463 -27.80 31.52 64.56
CA ALA A 463 -27.59 32.92 64.91
C ALA A 463 -28.91 33.71 65.02
N ALA A 464 -29.87 33.47 64.12
CA ALA A 464 -31.20 34.07 64.20
C ALA A 464 -31.94 33.65 65.48
N THR A 465 -31.94 32.36 65.81
CA THR A 465 -32.57 31.88 67.05
C THR A 465 -31.87 32.41 68.32
N ALA A 466 -30.55 32.59 68.28
CA ALA A 466 -29.81 33.21 69.38
C ALA A 466 -30.18 34.69 69.54
N ALA A 467 -30.27 35.43 68.42
CA ALA A 467 -30.69 36.83 68.42
C ALA A 467 -32.14 37.00 68.92
N GLU A 468 -33.06 36.09 68.57
CA GLU A 468 -34.43 36.09 69.10
C GLU A 468 -34.47 35.84 70.62
N ARG A 469 -33.63 34.93 71.13
CA ARG A 469 -33.51 34.70 72.59
C ARG A 469 -32.95 35.91 73.30
N GLU A 470 -31.88 36.51 72.78
CA GLU A 470 -31.31 37.74 73.36
C GLU A 470 -32.32 38.90 73.33
N ALA A 471 -33.10 39.05 72.25
CA ALA A 471 -34.14 40.05 72.17
C ALA A 471 -35.26 39.79 73.21
N GLY A 472 -35.66 38.53 73.39
CA GLY A 472 -36.62 38.13 74.42
C GLY A 472 -36.10 38.38 75.84
N GLU A 473 -34.84 38.08 76.13
CA GLU A 473 -34.20 38.38 77.41
C GLU A 473 -34.11 39.90 77.66
N ARG A 474 -33.76 40.68 76.64
CA ARG A 474 -33.75 42.16 76.74
C ARG A 474 -35.14 42.71 77.02
N GLN A 475 -36.19 42.17 76.38
CA GLN A 475 -37.57 42.56 76.66
C GLN A 475 -37.99 42.18 78.08
N ARG A 476 -37.59 41.00 78.58
CA ARG A 476 -37.89 40.58 79.95
C ARG A 476 -37.21 41.50 80.97
N LEU A 477 -35.92 41.79 80.78
CA LEU A 477 -35.16 42.71 81.63
C LEU A 477 -35.70 44.14 81.56
N ALA A 478 -36.16 44.59 80.40
CA ALA A 478 -36.84 45.89 80.25
C ALA A 478 -38.16 45.90 81.04
N GLY A 479 -38.97 44.85 80.94
CA GLY A 479 -40.20 44.71 81.71
C GLY A 479 -39.97 44.63 83.23
N GLU A 480 -38.92 43.92 83.67
CA GLU A 480 -38.50 43.88 85.08
C GLU A 480 -38.11 45.29 85.56
N ARG A 481 -37.32 46.03 84.78
CA ARG A 481 -36.95 47.43 85.11
C ARG A 481 -38.15 48.37 85.13
N GLU A 482 -39.08 48.23 84.19
CA GLU A 482 -40.32 49.01 84.20
C GLU A 482 -41.19 48.70 85.41
N ALA A 483 -41.29 47.42 85.81
CA ALA A 483 -41.98 47.02 87.02
C ALA A 483 -41.30 47.54 88.30
N GLU A 484 -39.97 47.54 88.36
CA GLU A 484 -39.20 48.14 89.45
C GLU A 484 -39.43 49.65 89.52
N LEU A 485 -39.39 50.37 88.39
CA LEU A 485 -39.68 51.80 88.33
C LEU A 485 -41.13 52.11 88.74
N ALA A 486 -42.10 51.30 88.31
CA ALA A 486 -43.48 51.43 88.75
C ALA A 486 -43.64 51.15 90.25
N GLY A 487 -42.91 50.17 90.79
CA GLY A 487 -42.87 49.88 92.22
C GLY A 487 -42.28 51.05 93.03
N LEU A 488 -41.18 51.64 92.56
CA LEU A 488 -40.57 52.82 93.19
C LEU A 488 -41.49 54.05 93.11
N ALA A 489 -42.16 54.26 91.98
CA ALA A 489 -43.15 55.34 91.83
C ALA A 489 -44.32 55.16 92.82
N ALA A 490 -44.87 53.95 92.94
CA ALA A 490 -45.92 53.65 93.91
C ALA A 490 -45.46 53.86 95.36
N GLN A 491 -44.21 53.54 95.68
CA GLN A 491 -43.62 53.83 97.00
C GLN A 491 -43.48 55.34 97.24
N GLN A 492 -43.07 56.11 96.24
CA GLN A 492 -43.00 57.58 96.33
C GLN A 492 -44.38 58.20 96.53
N ASP A 493 -45.40 57.74 95.79
CA ASP A 493 -46.78 58.20 95.96
C ASP A 493 -47.34 57.85 97.34
N ALA A 494 -47.06 56.64 97.85
CA ALA A 494 -47.44 56.23 99.20
C ALA A 494 -46.75 57.07 100.29
N ALA A 495 -45.46 57.39 100.11
CA ALA A 495 -44.72 58.27 100.99
C ALA A 495 -45.27 59.71 100.96
N ALA A 496 -45.60 60.24 99.78
CA ALA A 496 -46.23 61.55 99.64
C ALA A 496 -47.61 61.59 100.32
N ALA A 497 -48.43 60.56 100.17
CA ALA A 497 -49.71 60.44 100.85
C ALA A 497 -49.55 60.35 102.38
N ALA A 498 -48.54 59.64 102.88
CA ALA A 498 -48.22 59.58 104.29
C ALA A 498 -47.78 60.94 104.86
N GLN A 499 -46.97 61.70 104.10
CA GLN A 499 -46.58 63.07 104.45
C GLN A 499 -47.80 64.00 104.53
N GLN A 500 -48.72 63.94 103.57
CA GLN A 500 -49.95 64.74 103.61
C GLN A 500 -50.83 64.38 104.82
N ARG A 501 -50.96 63.09 105.16
CA ARG A 501 -51.66 62.65 106.37
C ARG A 501 -51.00 63.19 107.64
N PHE A 502 -49.68 63.16 107.70
CA PHE A 502 -48.92 63.70 108.83
C PHE A 502 -49.12 65.21 108.97
N GLU A 503 -49.09 65.97 107.87
CA GLU A 503 -49.38 67.41 107.89
C GLU A 503 -50.79 67.73 108.36
N LEU A 504 -51.79 66.97 107.91
CA LEU A 504 -53.17 67.12 108.38
C LEU A 504 -53.28 66.82 109.87
N LEU A 505 -52.61 65.77 110.37
CA LEU A 505 -52.55 65.46 111.80
C LEU A 505 -51.88 66.57 112.59
N LYS A 506 -50.78 67.14 112.06
CA LYS A 506 -50.08 68.28 112.66
C LYS A 506 -50.99 69.50 112.76
N LYS A 507 -51.68 69.87 111.69
CA LYS A 507 -52.65 70.98 111.68
C LYS A 507 -53.82 70.73 112.63
N HIS A 508 -54.30 69.50 112.74
CA HIS A 508 -55.36 69.13 113.67
C HIS A 508 -54.88 69.22 115.14
N TYR A 509 -53.67 68.75 115.44
CA TYR A 509 -53.05 68.89 116.76
C TYR A 509 -52.76 70.35 117.12
N GLU A 510 -52.29 71.16 116.18
CA GLU A 510 -52.10 72.61 116.37
C GLU A 510 -53.42 73.34 116.63
N ALA A 511 -54.51 72.94 115.94
CA ALA A 511 -55.85 73.47 116.17
C ALA A 511 -56.41 73.05 117.54
N LEU A 512 -56.18 71.79 117.95
CA LEU A 512 -56.60 71.28 119.27
C LEU A 512 -55.84 72.01 120.39
N LEU A 513 -54.54 72.23 120.23
CA LEU A 513 -53.71 72.96 121.18
C LEU A 513 -54.09 74.46 121.26
N ARG A 514 -54.55 75.07 120.17
CA ARG A 514 -55.12 76.43 120.17
C ARG A 514 -56.47 76.54 120.90
N GLN A 515 -57.25 75.47 120.97
CA GLN A 515 -58.55 75.44 121.67
C GLN A 515 -58.44 75.28 123.20
N TYR A 516 -57.41 74.57 123.69
CA TYR A 516 -57.32 74.21 125.11
C TYR A 516 -56.29 75.04 125.93
N ALA A 517 -55.50 75.93 125.31
CA ALA A 517 -54.57 76.82 126.01
C ALA A 517 -54.23 78.12 125.24
N PRO A 518 -55.05 79.19 125.33
CA PRO A 518 -54.73 80.46 124.69
C PRO A 518 -53.71 81.24 125.54
N GLY A 519 -52.45 81.32 125.10
CA GLY A 519 -51.47 82.27 125.65
C GLY A 519 -50.10 81.72 126.09
N ILE A 520 -49.79 80.44 125.86
CA ILE A 520 -48.47 79.87 126.16
C ILE A 520 -47.90 79.25 124.88
N GLY A 521 -46.71 79.70 124.47
CA GLY A 521 -46.07 79.34 123.20
C GLY A 521 -46.00 77.83 122.94
N SER A 522 -46.84 77.36 122.02
CA SER A 522 -47.02 75.94 121.66
C SER A 522 -45.92 75.36 120.76
N GLY A 523 -44.97 76.18 120.29
CA GLY A 523 -43.91 75.73 119.37
C GLY A 523 -42.79 74.92 120.03
N ILE A 524 -42.39 75.24 121.27
CA ILE A 524 -41.14 74.74 121.87
C ILE A 524 -41.28 73.30 122.41
N PHE A 525 -42.48 72.92 122.86
CA PHE A 525 -42.72 71.55 123.37
C PHE A 525 -42.86 70.53 122.24
N LEU A 526 -43.43 70.93 121.09
CA LEU A 526 -43.57 70.05 119.92
C LEU A 526 -42.21 69.80 119.25
N GLU A 527 -41.38 70.84 119.12
CA GLU A 527 -40.02 70.71 118.57
C GLU A 527 -39.16 69.74 119.39
N ARG A 528 -39.16 69.83 120.73
CA ARG A 528 -38.37 68.91 121.57
C ARG A 528 -38.81 67.45 121.48
N ALA A 529 -40.11 67.19 121.30
CA ALA A 529 -40.63 65.84 121.11
C ALA A 529 -40.28 65.29 119.71
N ILE A 530 -40.39 66.13 118.68
CA ILE A 530 -40.03 65.78 117.30
C ILE A 530 -38.51 65.54 117.18
N SER A 531 -37.67 66.38 117.79
CA SER A 531 -36.21 66.19 117.76
C SER A 531 -35.77 64.91 118.45
N ARG A 532 -36.41 64.49 119.55
CA ARG A 532 -36.13 63.19 120.19
C ARG A 532 -36.54 62.00 119.33
N LYS A 533 -37.73 62.07 118.72
CA LYS A 533 -38.19 61.02 117.80
C LYS A 533 -37.37 60.95 116.50
N ALA A 534 -36.89 62.09 116.02
CA ALA A 534 -36.00 62.15 114.86
C ALA A 534 -34.63 61.52 115.16
N SER A 535 -34.06 61.75 116.34
CA SER A 535 -32.82 61.07 116.76
C SER A 535 -32.99 59.55 116.88
N GLU A 536 -34.14 59.08 117.38
CA GLU A 536 -34.45 57.64 117.47
C GLU A 536 -34.61 56.98 116.08
N LEU A 537 -35.21 57.68 115.12
CA LEU A 537 -35.34 57.19 113.74
C LEU A 537 -33.97 57.11 113.05
N THR A 538 -33.11 58.11 113.21
CA THR A 538 -31.74 58.06 112.66
C THR A 538 -30.89 56.95 113.29
N GLU A 539 -31.11 56.61 114.57
CA GLU A 539 -30.43 55.46 115.20
C GLU A 539 -30.94 54.12 114.67
N LEU A 540 -32.22 54.01 114.28
CA LEU A 540 -32.78 52.81 113.67
C LEU A 540 -32.32 52.63 112.22
N GLU A 541 -32.31 53.69 111.42
CA GLU A 541 -31.79 53.65 110.04
C GLU A 541 -30.30 53.28 109.99
N MET A 542 -29.50 53.77 110.95
CA MET A 542 -28.08 53.38 111.08
C MET A 542 -27.91 51.90 111.47
N ARG A 543 -28.84 51.33 112.25
CA ARG A 543 -28.84 49.89 112.57
C ARG A 543 -29.27 49.03 111.39
N GLU A 544 -30.28 49.46 110.62
CA GLU A 544 -30.73 48.74 109.42
C GLU A 544 -29.68 48.79 108.29
N ALA A 545 -29.03 49.94 108.09
CA ALA A 545 -27.93 50.06 107.13
C ALA A 545 -26.69 49.24 107.54
N ALA A 546 -26.44 49.08 108.85
CA ALA A 546 -25.40 48.19 109.36
C ALA A 546 -25.74 46.70 109.14
N ALA A 547 -27.01 46.31 109.28
CA ALA A 547 -27.47 44.96 108.99
C ALA A 547 -27.39 44.61 107.49
N ALA A 548 -27.80 45.52 106.59
CA ALA A 548 -27.71 45.29 105.15
C ALA A 548 -26.26 45.16 104.64
N ARG A 549 -25.30 45.84 105.27
CA ARG A 549 -23.86 45.67 104.95
C ARG A 549 -23.28 44.35 105.45
N ALA A 550 -23.81 43.76 106.51
CA ALA A 550 -23.37 42.45 106.99
C ALA A 550 -23.81 41.34 106.01
N ASP A 551 -25.03 41.44 105.47
CA ASP A 551 -25.56 40.45 104.53
C ASP A 551 -24.89 40.51 103.14
N SER A 552 -24.50 41.70 102.66
CA SER A 552 -23.77 41.81 101.38
C SER A 552 -22.36 41.24 101.43
N ILE A 553 -21.70 41.27 102.60
CA ILE A 553 -20.36 40.68 102.79
C ILE A 553 -20.45 39.15 102.86
N SER A 554 -21.56 38.61 103.40
CA SER A 554 -21.81 37.16 103.41
C SER A 554 -22.06 36.57 102.01
N ALA A 555 -22.57 37.35 101.05
CA ALA A 555 -22.89 36.88 99.70
C ALA A 555 -21.69 36.88 98.73
N ALA A 556 -20.57 37.53 99.09
CA ALA A 556 -19.36 37.61 98.26
C ALA A 556 -18.31 36.51 98.57
N VAL A 557 -18.60 35.59 99.48
CA VAL A 557 -17.68 34.52 99.95
C VAL A 557 -18.17 33.11 99.55
N PHE A 558 -19.01 32.97 98.52
CA PHE A 558 -19.36 31.66 97.93
C PHE A 558 -19.22 31.66 96.41
#